data_AF-A0A2D8QDV6-F1
#
_entry.id   AF-A0A2D8QDV6-F1
#
_cell.length_a   1.000
_cell.length_b   1.000
_cell.length_c   1.000
_cell.angle_alpha   90.00
_cell.angle_beta   90.00
_cell.angle_gamma   90.00
#
_symmetry.space_group_name_H-M   'P 1'
#
loop_
_entity.id
_entity.type
_entity.pdbx_description
1 polymer ?
#
loop_
_entity_poly.entity_id
_entity_poly.type
_entity_poly.pdbx_seq_one_letter_code
_entity_poly.pdbx_strand_id
1 'polypeptide(L)'
;MMDRFVRRPTGRPAYRAGRLFLRALGLLFALPCWLFWLLAILLLPISRPLVQFPLGLATIGGLFAGVLFARGGAWGDAASAIGLGLGAAVLLAVYTVVAEKIDPQFSRPTPWPPWWWYL
;
A
#
# COMPACT_ATOMS: atom_id res chain seq x y z
N MET A 1 -5.30 72.33 0.30
CA MET A 1 -4.73 71.72 1.52
C MET A 1 -5.89 71.10 2.29
N MET A 2 -6.23 69.84 1.99
CA MET A 2 -7.25 69.07 2.72
C MET A 2 -6.88 67.60 2.65
N ASP A 3 -6.85 66.98 3.82
CA ASP A 3 -6.15 65.75 4.16
C ASP A 3 -6.70 64.48 3.50
N ARG A 4 -5.79 63.66 2.98
CA ARG A 4 -6.06 62.27 2.62
C ARG A 4 -6.20 61.45 3.91
N PHE A 5 -7.44 61.22 4.35
CA PHE A 5 -7.72 60.19 5.34
C PHE A 5 -7.50 58.80 4.73
N VAL A 6 -6.27 58.31 4.84
CA VAL A 6 -5.92 56.90 4.65
C VAL A 6 -6.58 56.11 5.79
N ARG A 7 -7.82 55.67 5.59
CA ARG A 7 -8.44 54.65 6.46
C ARG A 7 -7.66 53.35 6.27
N ARG A 8 -6.71 53.09 7.16
CA ARG A 8 -6.13 51.75 7.29
C ARG A 8 -7.28 50.78 7.62
N PRO A 9 -7.45 49.66 6.91
CA PRO A 9 -8.43 48.67 7.28
C PRO A 9 -7.98 48.01 8.60
N THR A 10 -8.53 48.52 9.71
CA THR A 10 -8.52 47.89 11.03
C THR A 10 -9.46 46.70 11.00
N GLY A 11 -9.00 45.59 10.42
CA GLY A 11 -9.74 44.34 10.47
C GLY A 11 -8.79 43.21 10.18
N ARG A 12 -8.12 42.66 11.20
CA ARG A 12 -7.21 41.51 11.01
C ARG A 12 -6.81 40.66 12.24
N PRO A 13 -7.52 40.61 13.39
CA PRO A 13 -7.35 39.49 14.32
C PRO A 13 -8.24 38.28 13.97
N ALA A 14 -9.51 38.50 13.59
CA ALA A 14 -10.47 37.42 13.33
C ALA A 14 -10.09 36.53 12.14
N TYR A 15 -9.57 37.12 11.05
CA TYR A 15 -9.10 36.38 9.87
C TYR A 15 -7.80 35.60 10.12
N ARG A 16 -6.98 36.03 11.10
CA ARG A 16 -5.78 35.28 11.52
C ARG A 16 -6.14 34.12 12.44
N ALA A 17 -7.09 34.34 13.36
CA ALA A 17 -7.62 33.30 14.25
C ALA A 17 -8.34 32.18 13.48
N GLY A 18 -9.20 32.52 12.51
CA GLY A 18 -9.85 31.52 11.64
C GLY A 18 -8.86 30.72 10.79
N ARG A 19 -7.76 31.35 10.33
CA ARG A 19 -6.70 30.66 9.58
C ARG A 19 -5.86 29.73 10.46
N LEU A 20 -5.63 30.08 11.72
CA LEU A 20 -4.99 29.19 12.70
C LEU A 20 -5.90 28.00 13.05
N PHE A 21 -7.20 28.23 13.21
CA PHE A 21 -8.17 27.18 13.47
C PHE A 21 -8.28 26.18 12.31
N LEU A 22 -8.38 26.65 11.06
CA LEU A 22 -8.38 25.79 9.88
C LEU A 22 -7.07 25.02 9.70
N ARG A 23 -5.93 25.63 10.04
CA ARG A 23 -4.63 24.93 10.05
C ARG A 23 -4.55 23.87 11.16
N ALA A 24 -5.05 24.17 12.35
CA ALA A 24 -5.10 23.22 13.46
C ALA A 24 -6.04 22.05 13.14
N LEU A 25 -7.19 22.31 12.52
CA LEU A 25 -8.10 21.30 12.03
C LEU A 25 -7.44 20.45 10.93
N GLY A 26 -6.76 21.09 9.97
CA GLY A 26 -6.00 20.42 8.94
C GLY A 26 -4.88 19.52 9.51
N LEU A 27 -4.17 19.98 10.53
CA LEU A 27 -3.17 19.19 11.25
C LEU A 27 -3.80 18.02 12.02
N LEU A 28 -4.98 18.23 12.63
CA LEU A 28 -5.72 17.17 13.32
C LEU A 28 -6.12 16.02 12.39
N PHE A 29 -6.39 16.28 11.11
CA PHE A 29 -6.67 15.24 10.12
C PHE A 29 -5.41 14.72 9.41
N ALA A 30 -4.46 15.62 9.14
CA ALA A 30 -3.22 15.26 8.46
C ALA A 30 -2.31 14.37 9.32
N LEU A 31 -2.26 14.59 10.63
CA LEU A 31 -1.44 13.82 11.56
C LEU A 31 -1.83 12.33 11.64
N PRO A 32 -3.11 11.95 11.86
CA PRO A 32 -3.52 10.55 11.85
C PRO A 32 -3.41 9.93 10.45
N CYS A 33 -3.68 10.68 9.38
CA CYS A 33 -3.48 10.21 8.01
C CYS A 33 -1.99 9.90 7.75
N TRP A 34 -1.09 10.80 8.16
CA TRP A 34 0.35 10.61 8.05
C TRP A 34 0.84 9.44 8.90
N LEU A 35 0.36 9.30 10.13
CA LEU A 35 0.67 8.15 11.00
C LEU A 35 0.23 6.83 10.37
N PHE A 36 -0.97 6.79 9.78
CA PHE A 36 -1.49 5.62 9.09
C PHE A 36 -0.60 5.21 7.91
N TRP A 37 -0.20 6.16 7.06
CA TRP A 37 0.72 5.90 5.96
C TRP A 37 2.09 5.43 6.42
N LEU A 38 2.63 6.03 7.48
CA LEU A 38 3.92 5.62 8.06
C LEU A 38 3.85 4.21 8.65
N LEU A 39 2.76 3.88 9.34
CA LEU A 39 2.50 2.53 9.85
C LEU A 39 2.37 1.52 8.70
N ALA A 40 1.67 1.87 7.62
CA ALA A 40 1.52 1.03 6.44
C ALA A 40 2.88 0.74 5.77
N ILE A 41 3.74 1.74 5.63
CA ILE A 41 5.12 1.58 5.11
C ILE A 41 5.95 0.70 6.05
N LEU A 42 5.81 0.85 7.37
CA LEU A 42 6.56 0.07 8.35
C LEU A 42 6.11 -1.41 8.39
N LEU A 43 4.82 -1.66 8.16
CA LEU A 43 4.22 -3.00 8.17
C LEU A 43 4.40 -3.75 6.83
N LEU A 44 4.63 -3.04 5.73
CA LEU A 44 4.87 -3.59 4.40
C LEU A 44 5.90 -4.73 4.36
N PRO A 45 7.13 -4.61 4.93
CA PRO A 45 8.11 -5.70 4.93
C PRO A 45 7.67 -6.95 5.71
N ILE A 46 6.85 -6.79 6.75
CA ILE A 46 6.29 -7.90 7.55
C ILE A 46 5.13 -8.56 6.80
N SER A 47 4.32 -7.77 6.09
CA SER A 47 3.19 -8.28 5.30
C SER A 47 3.64 -9.09 4.07
N ARG A 48 4.83 -8.81 3.53
CA ARG A 48 5.39 -9.50 2.35
C ARG A 48 5.37 -11.02 2.49
N PRO A 49 6.07 -11.63 3.46
CA PRO A 49 6.08 -13.09 3.58
C PRO A 49 4.69 -13.64 3.93
N LEU A 50 3.88 -12.92 4.71
CA LEU A 50 2.56 -13.36 5.13
C LEU A 50 1.54 -13.42 3.97
N VAL A 51 1.69 -12.58 2.95
CA VAL A 51 0.76 -12.52 1.81
C VAL A 51 1.34 -13.21 0.58
N GLN A 52 2.61 -12.97 0.25
CA GLN A 52 3.24 -13.54 -0.95
C GLN A 52 3.39 -15.07 -0.86
N PHE A 53 3.70 -15.60 0.32
CA PHE A 53 3.93 -17.04 0.49
C PHE A 53 2.66 -17.88 0.31
N PRO A 54 1.53 -17.61 0.99
CA PRO A 54 0.31 -18.39 0.78
C PRO A 54 -0.29 -18.18 -0.61
N LEU A 55 -0.25 -16.96 -1.16
CA LEU A 55 -0.75 -16.72 -2.52
C LEU A 55 0.12 -17.39 -3.57
N GLY A 56 1.44 -17.37 -3.43
CA GLY A 56 2.37 -18.09 -4.31
C GLY A 56 2.13 -19.60 -4.27
N LEU A 57 1.98 -20.18 -3.08
CA LEU A 57 1.65 -21.59 -2.90
C LEU A 57 0.28 -21.94 -3.50
N ALA A 58 -0.74 -21.11 -3.29
CA ALA A 58 -2.06 -21.32 -3.86
C ALA A 58 -2.05 -21.25 -5.40
N THR A 59 -1.23 -20.35 -5.97
CA THR A 59 -1.06 -20.19 -7.42
C THR A 59 -0.42 -21.45 -8.02
N ILE A 60 0.74 -21.84 -7.50
CA ILE A 60 1.49 -23.01 -7.99
C ILE A 60 0.72 -24.30 -7.73
N GLY A 61 0.20 -24.45 -6.51
CA GLY A 61 -0.56 -25.62 -6.08
C GLY A 61 -1.88 -25.79 -6.85
N GLY A 62 -2.63 -24.70 -7.07
CA GLY A 62 -3.88 -24.73 -7.83
C GLY A 62 -3.67 -25.11 -9.29
N LEU A 63 -2.66 -24.51 -9.95
CA LEU A 63 -2.31 -24.86 -11.33
C LEU A 63 -1.82 -26.31 -11.46
N PHE A 64 -0.95 -26.75 -10.54
CA PHE A 64 -0.42 -28.11 -10.54
C PHE A 64 -1.51 -29.17 -10.29
N ALA A 65 -2.36 -28.95 -9.27
CA ALA A 65 -3.52 -29.81 -9.01
C ALA A 65 -4.48 -29.83 -10.20
N GLY A 66 -4.68 -28.69 -10.86
CA GLY A 66 -5.44 -28.57 -12.09
C GLY A 66 -4.96 -29.52 -13.20
N VAL A 67 -3.65 -29.53 -13.47
CA VAL A 67 -3.05 -30.42 -14.47
C VAL A 67 -3.19 -31.90 -14.06
N LEU A 68 -3.03 -32.22 -12.78
CA LEU A 68 -3.21 -33.58 -12.27
C LEU A 68 -4.66 -34.08 -12.45
N PHE A 69 -5.66 -33.27 -12.09
CA PHE A 69 -7.07 -33.62 -12.27
C PHE A 69 -7.45 -33.72 -13.74
N ALA A 70 -6.94 -32.84 -14.59
CA ALA A 70 -7.15 -32.90 -16.04
C ALA A 70 -6.60 -34.21 -16.63
N ARG A 71 -5.39 -34.62 -16.19
CA ARG A 71 -4.79 -35.89 -16.59
C ARG A 71 -5.59 -37.11 -16.12
N GLY A 72 -6.26 -36.99 -14.97
CA GLY A 72 -7.17 -38.02 -14.44
C GLY A 72 -8.57 -38.02 -15.06
N GLY A 73 -8.87 -37.12 -16.02
CA GLY A 73 -10.19 -36.99 -16.64
C GLY A 73 -11.23 -36.27 -15.78
N ALA A 74 -10.85 -35.76 -14.60
CA ALA A 74 -11.69 -35.01 -13.67
C ALA A 74 -11.70 -33.51 -14.04
N TRP A 75 -12.28 -33.18 -15.19
CA TRP A 75 -12.23 -31.82 -15.75
C TRP A 75 -12.94 -30.75 -14.89
N GLY A 76 -13.96 -31.12 -14.11
CA GLY A 76 -14.64 -30.20 -13.19
C GLY A 76 -13.75 -29.74 -12.03
N ASP A 77 -13.04 -30.69 -11.41
CA ASP A 77 -12.08 -30.40 -10.34
C ASP A 77 -10.84 -29.69 -10.88
N ALA A 78 -10.43 -30.02 -12.10
CA ALA A 78 -9.35 -29.35 -12.80
C ALA A 78 -9.64 -27.87 -13.03
N ALA A 79 -10.83 -27.53 -13.55
CA ALA A 79 -11.23 -26.15 -13.79
C ALA A 79 -11.29 -25.35 -12.48
N SER A 80 -11.79 -25.97 -11.40
CA SER A 80 -11.87 -25.37 -10.08
C SER A 80 -10.49 -25.09 -9.49
N ALA A 81 -9.57 -26.05 -9.58
CA ALA A 81 -8.18 -25.90 -9.10
C ALA A 81 -7.41 -24.83 -9.89
N ILE A 82 -7.55 -24.81 -11.22
CA ILE A 82 -6.97 -23.77 -12.08
C ILE A 82 -7.57 -22.40 -11.75
N GLY A 83 -8.88 -22.32 -11.55
CA GLY A 83 -9.57 -21.09 -11.16
C GLY A 83 -9.06 -20.52 -9.84
N LEU A 84 -8.86 -21.38 -8.83
CA LEU A 84 -8.24 -20.99 -7.55
C LEU A 84 -6.80 -20.52 -7.74
N GLY A 85 -6.01 -21.21 -8.56
CA GLY A 85 -4.64 -20.82 -8.88
C GLY A 85 -4.57 -19.45 -9.57
N LEU A 86 -5.42 -19.22 -10.58
CA LEU A 86 -5.51 -17.94 -11.27
C LEU A 86 -6.02 -16.81 -10.36
N GLY A 87 -7.01 -17.09 -9.50
CA GLY A 87 -7.49 -16.12 -8.50
C GLY A 87 -6.39 -15.69 -7.54
N ALA A 88 -5.60 -16.65 -7.04
CA ALA A 88 -4.42 -16.37 -6.21
C ALA A 88 -3.35 -15.57 -6.97
N ALA A 89 -3.12 -15.86 -8.26
CA ALA A 89 -2.18 -15.11 -9.09
C ALA A 89 -2.61 -13.64 -9.26
N VAL A 90 -3.90 -13.40 -9.51
CA VAL A 90 -4.46 -12.05 -9.66
C VAL A 90 -4.35 -11.28 -8.35
N LEU A 91 -4.70 -11.90 -7.22
CA LEU A 91 -4.54 -11.28 -5.91
C LEU A 91 -3.09 -10.93 -5.59
N LEU A 92 -2.15 -11.82 -5.94
CA LEU A 92 -0.72 -11.59 -5.77
C LEU A 92 -0.23 -10.43 -6.66
N ALA A 93 -0.69 -10.36 -7.90
CA ALA A 93 -0.36 -9.28 -8.83
C ALA A 93 -0.90 -7.93 -8.33
N VAL A 94 -2.17 -7.88 -7.90
CA VAL A 94 -2.78 -6.67 -7.33
C VAL A 94 -2.04 -6.22 -6.08
N TYR A 95 -1.75 -7.14 -5.15
CA TYR A 95 -0.96 -6.86 -3.95
C TYR A 95 0.40 -6.26 -4.32
N THR A 96 1.09 -6.84 -5.31
CA THR A 96 2.40 -6.38 -5.76
C THR A 96 2.33 -4.98 -6.38
N VAL A 97 1.34 -4.70 -7.24
CA VAL A 97 1.14 -3.37 -7.83
C VAL A 97 0.84 -2.31 -6.77
N VAL A 98 -0.02 -2.64 -5.80
CA VAL A 98 -0.33 -1.72 -4.68
C VAL A 98 0.92 -1.49 -3.84
N ALA A 99 1.68 -2.54 -3.54
CA ALA A 99 2.90 -2.44 -2.78
C ALA A 99 3.98 -1.61 -3.49
N GLU A 100 4.15 -1.75 -4.81
CA GLU A 100 5.08 -0.94 -5.61
C GLU A 100 4.67 0.55 -5.68
N LYS A 101 3.37 0.86 -5.60
CA LYS A 101 2.89 2.25 -5.52
C LYS A 101 3.25 2.91 -4.18
N ILE A 102 3.35 2.13 -3.11
CA ILE A 102 3.69 2.61 -1.77
C ILE A 102 5.21 2.66 -1.60
N ASP A 103 5.92 1.62 -2.04
CA ASP A 103 7.37 1.53 -2.05
C ASP A 103 7.89 1.12 -3.44
N PRO A 104 8.48 2.04 -4.21
CA PRO A 104 9.04 1.75 -5.53
C PRO A 104 10.20 0.74 -5.52
N GLN A 105 10.79 0.49 -4.35
CA GLN A 105 11.84 -0.51 -4.18
C GLN A 105 11.31 -1.88 -3.76
N PHE A 106 9.99 -2.04 -3.63
CA PHE A 106 9.36 -3.28 -3.18
C PHE A 106 9.85 -4.48 -3.98
N SER A 107 9.79 -4.44 -5.31
CA SER A 107 10.20 -5.58 -6.15
C SER A 107 11.70 -5.76 -6.32
N ARG A 108 12.52 -4.87 -5.77
CA ARG A 108 13.98 -5.01 -5.86
C ARG A 108 14.44 -6.13 -4.92
N PRO A 109 15.35 -7.01 -5.36
CA PRO A 109 16.02 -7.91 -4.45
C PRO A 109 16.76 -7.07 -3.42
N THR A 110 16.43 -7.24 -2.14
CA THR A 110 17.27 -6.69 -1.07
C THR A 110 18.64 -7.35 -1.23
N PRO A 111 19.72 -6.60 -1.45
CA PRO A 111 21.05 -7.19 -1.51
C PRO A 111 21.34 -7.75 -0.13
N TRP A 112 21.20 -9.07 0.03
CA TRP A 112 21.61 -9.74 1.24
C TRP A 112 23.13 -9.65 1.30
N PRO A 113 23.71 -9.09 2.38
CA PRO A 113 25.13 -9.12 2.54
C PRO A 113 25.60 -10.57 2.52
N PRO A 114 26.76 -10.86 1.90
CA PRO A 114 27.27 -12.22 1.84
C PRO A 114 27.44 -12.80 3.25
N TRP A 115 27.26 -14.11 3.40
CA TRP A 115 27.40 -14.80 4.68
C TRP A 115 28.75 -14.56 5.38
N TRP A 116 29.80 -14.26 4.60
CA TRP A 116 31.14 -13.95 5.10
C TRP A 116 31.29 -12.55 5.72
N TRP A 117 30.27 -11.68 5.69
CA TRP A 117 30.27 -10.42 6.43
C TRP A 117 29.98 -10.58 7.93
N TYR A 118 29.48 -11.75 8.34
CA TYR A 118 29.10 -12.05 9.73
C TYR A 118 30.10 -12.99 10.44
N LEU A 119 31.24 -13.29 9.79
CA LEU A 119 32.37 -14.07 10.30
C LEU A 119 33.55 -13.14 10.59
#